data_AF-A0A931Y135-F1
#
_entry.id   AF-A0A931Y135-F1
#
_cell.length_a   1.000
_cell.length_b   1.000
_cell.length_c   1.000
_cell.angle_alpha   90.00
_cell.angle_beta   90.00
_cell.angle_gamma   90.00
#
_symmetry.space_group_name_H-M   'P 1'
#
loop_
_entity.id
_entity.type
_entity.pdbx_description
1 polymer ?
#
loop_
_entity_poly.entity_id
_entity_poly.type
_entity_poly.pdbx_seq_one_letter_code
_entity_poly.pdbx_strand_id
1 'polypeptide(L)'
;MRRGLVVMALLIAACDGELRFAADPTDAAAPGDAPADGAGCRTDTDCPFSTLHCDPSSGACVPCAEDRHCTSGDQNRCDLVSHRCVECRANADCEPDEMCDPTTRRCRPRCGGDTGGTCTTELPVCDGARGACACTEESCERISDRPRCSPTLRLCVECLGAFDCDGDEPYCLDGACVRCTTDAHCAPKRCDPVRHQCAD
;
A
#
# COMPACT_ATOMS: atom_id res chain seq x y z
N MET A 1 -38.71 47.30 -27.45
CA MET A 1 -38.90 46.27 -28.50
C MET A 1 -38.27 44.97 -28.00
N ARG A 2 -39.04 43.87 -28.00
CA ARG A 2 -38.66 42.43 -27.92
C ARG A 2 -37.50 42.06 -26.96
N ARG A 3 -37.75 41.69 -25.70
CA ARG A 3 -38.00 40.29 -25.24
C ARG A 3 -37.21 39.22 -26.01
N GLY A 4 -36.17 38.70 -25.38
CA GLY A 4 -35.44 37.49 -25.80
C GLY A 4 -34.78 36.83 -24.60
N LEU A 5 -35.60 36.27 -23.71
CA LEU A 5 -35.16 35.37 -22.64
C LEU A 5 -34.72 34.06 -23.32
N VAL A 6 -33.42 33.80 -23.40
CA VAL A 6 -32.90 32.49 -23.84
C VAL A 6 -32.95 31.57 -22.62
N VAL A 7 -34.05 30.84 -22.49
CA VAL A 7 -34.18 29.73 -21.55
C VAL A 7 -33.36 28.58 -22.13
N MET A 8 -32.13 28.42 -21.65
CA MET A 8 -31.35 27.19 -21.81
C MET A 8 -32.09 26.10 -21.04
N ALA A 9 -32.93 25.35 -21.76
CA ALA A 9 -33.59 24.16 -21.23
C ALA A 9 -32.50 23.11 -20.97
N LEU A 10 -32.07 22.99 -19.71
CA LEU A 10 -31.38 21.81 -19.23
C LEU A 10 -32.34 20.63 -19.38
N LEU A 11 -32.15 19.84 -20.42
CA LEU A 11 -32.66 18.48 -20.51
C LEU A 11 -31.93 17.66 -19.46
N ILE A 12 -32.48 17.64 -18.25
CA ILE A 12 -32.20 16.59 -17.28
C ILE A 12 -32.79 15.32 -17.90
N ALA A 13 -31.97 14.59 -18.66
CA ALA A 13 -32.25 13.20 -18.98
C ALA A 13 -32.21 12.46 -17.64
N ALA A 14 -33.38 12.34 -17.01
CA ALA A 14 -33.57 11.47 -15.88
C ALA A 14 -33.23 10.06 -16.36
N CYS A 15 -32.08 9.55 -15.90
CA CYS A 15 -31.80 8.13 -15.95
C CYS A 15 -32.71 7.45 -14.92
N ASP A 16 -34.02 7.42 -15.16
CA ASP A 16 -34.97 6.51 -14.51
C ASP A 16 -34.78 5.09 -15.06
N GLY A 17 -33.52 4.64 -15.08
CA GLY A 17 -33.16 3.25 -15.24
C GLY A 17 -33.40 2.58 -13.91
N GLU A 18 -34.66 2.22 -13.64
CA GLU A 18 -34.95 1.26 -12.59
C GLU A 18 -34.18 -0.02 -12.93
N LEU A 19 -33.10 -0.30 -12.19
CA LEU A 19 -32.36 -1.55 -12.28
C LEU A 19 -33.29 -2.67 -11.80
N ARG A 20 -34.18 -3.08 -12.69
CA ARG A 20 -34.96 -4.29 -12.54
C ARG A 20 -33.99 -5.42 -12.80
N PHE A 21 -33.42 -5.94 -11.72
CA PHE A 21 -32.90 -7.28 -11.70
C PHE A 21 -34.09 -8.19 -12.00
N ALA A 22 -34.32 -8.45 -13.28
CA ALA A 22 -35.12 -9.59 -13.67
C ALA A 22 -34.40 -10.79 -13.06
N ALA A 23 -35.00 -11.35 -12.01
CA ALA A 23 -34.64 -12.66 -11.51
C ALA A 23 -35.02 -13.65 -12.61
N ASP A 24 -34.18 -13.73 -13.63
CA ASP A 24 -34.20 -14.79 -14.62
C ASP A 24 -33.67 -16.03 -13.89
N PRO A 25 -34.50 -17.04 -13.60
CA PRO A 25 -34.09 -18.18 -12.77
C PRO A 25 -33.19 -19.18 -13.52
N THR A 26 -32.63 -18.80 -14.67
CA THR A 26 -31.99 -19.73 -15.61
C THR A 26 -30.56 -19.42 -16.02
N ASP A 27 -29.89 -18.40 -15.47
CA ASP A 27 -28.44 -18.25 -15.67
C ASP A 27 -27.65 -17.96 -14.38
N ALA A 28 -26.76 -18.91 -14.07
CA ALA A 28 -25.59 -18.87 -13.19
C ALA A 28 -25.76 -18.70 -11.66
N ALA A 29 -26.57 -19.55 -11.05
CA ALA A 29 -26.21 -20.36 -9.88
C ALA A 29 -27.36 -21.31 -9.58
N ALA A 30 -27.17 -22.62 -9.69
CA ALA A 30 -28.16 -23.53 -9.13
C ALA A 30 -28.26 -23.27 -7.62
N PRO A 31 -29.45 -23.44 -6.99
CA PRO A 31 -29.56 -23.52 -5.53
C PRO A 31 -28.85 -24.80 -5.06
N GLY A 32 -27.53 -24.73 -4.97
CA GLY A 32 -26.61 -25.86 -4.83
C GLY A 32 -25.16 -25.53 -5.19
N ASP A 33 -24.90 -24.43 -5.91
CA ASP A 33 -23.55 -23.95 -6.27
C ASP A 33 -23.07 -22.78 -5.40
N ALA A 34 -23.82 -22.41 -4.37
CA ALA A 34 -23.18 -21.76 -3.23
C ALA A 34 -22.29 -22.85 -2.58
N PRO A 35 -21.00 -22.59 -2.29
CA PRO A 35 -20.38 -23.35 -1.22
C PRO A 35 -21.34 -23.19 -0.04
N ALA A 36 -21.95 -24.30 0.38
CA ALA A 36 -22.43 -24.40 1.74
C ALA A 36 -21.19 -24.10 2.57
N ASP A 37 -21.08 -22.87 3.04
CA ASP A 37 -20.36 -22.43 4.24
C ASP A 37 -20.10 -20.93 4.17
N GLY A 38 -21.13 -20.16 4.55
CA GLY A 38 -20.91 -19.02 5.45
C GLY A 38 -20.45 -19.47 6.85
N ALA A 39 -19.92 -20.69 6.99
CA ALA A 39 -19.21 -21.14 8.16
C ALA A 39 -17.78 -20.60 8.02
N GLY A 40 -17.40 -19.71 8.92
CA GLY A 40 -16.00 -19.32 9.05
C GLY A 40 -15.08 -20.55 9.20
N CYS A 41 -13.79 -20.33 8.98
CA CYS A 41 -12.80 -21.35 9.25
C CYS A 41 -12.80 -21.73 10.75
N ARG A 42 -12.39 -22.97 11.06
CA ARG A 42 -12.08 -23.40 12.43
C ARG A 42 -10.61 -23.77 12.59
N THR A 43 -9.97 -24.15 11.49
CA THR A 43 -8.57 -24.54 11.37
C THR A 43 -8.01 -24.03 10.04
N ASP A 44 -6.68 -23.98 9.92
CA ASP A 44 -6.01 -23.54 8.69
C ASP A 44 -6.37 -24.40 7.46
N THR A 45 -6.77 -25.65 7.67
CA THR A 45 -7.18 -26.57 6.58
C THR A 45 -8.50 -26.15 5.93
N ASP A 46 -9.32 -25.36 6.63
CA ASP A 46 -10.58 -24.85 6.11
C ASP A 46 -10.37 -23.66 5.16
N CYS A 47 -9.15 -23.12 5.11
CA CYS A 47 -8.82 -21.98 4.25
C CYS A 47 -8.48 -22.41 2.82
N PRO A 48 -8.94 -21.66 1.80
CA PRO A 48 -8.79 -22.04 0.39
C PRO A 48 -7.33 -21.98 -0.10
N PHE A 49 -6.48 -21.23 0.60
CA PHE A 49 -5.06 -21.07 0.26
C PHE A 49 -4.20 -21.48 1.46
N SER A 50 -3.15 -22.25 1.21
CA SER A 50 -2.20 -22.72 2.23
C SER A 50 -1.38 -21.59 2.88
N THR A 51 -1.43 -20.38 2.32
CA THR A 51 -0.80 -19.17 2.88
C THR A 51 -1.70 -18.42 3.85
N LEU A 52 -2.98 -18.80 3.95
CA LEU A 52 -3.93 -18.20 4.88
C LEU A 52 -4.08 -19.10 6.10
N HIS A 53 -4.29 -18.45 7.23
CA HIS A 53 -4.48 -19.07 8.52
C HIS A 53 -5.85 -18.72 9.05
N CYS A 54 -6.44 -19.63 9.80
CA CYS A 54 -7.71 -19.36 10.41
C CYS A 54 -7.54 -18.51 11.66
N ASP A 55 -8.18 -17.33 11.70
CA ASP A 55 -8.38 -16.64 12.97
C ASP A 55 -9.59 -17.25 13.70
N PRO A 56 -9.39 -17.98 14.81
CA PRO A 56 -10.48 -18.64 15.52
C PRO A 56 -11.46 -17.64 16.16
N SER A 57 -11.07 -16.37 16.29
CA SER A 57 -11.86 -15.31 16.92
C SER A 57 -12.93 -14.75 15.96
N SER A 58 -12.56 -14.54 14.70
CA SER A 58 -13.45 -14.04 13.65
C SER A 58 -14.01 -15.14 12.75
N GLY A 59 -13.40 -16.33 12.73
CA GLY A 59 -13.67 -17.37 11.75
C GLY A 59 -13.23 -16.99 10.33
N ALA A 60 -12.36 -15.99 10.18
CA ALA A 60 -11.87 -15.54 8.88
C ALA A 60 -10.51 -16.17 8.53
N CYS A 61 -10.34 -16.49 7.25
CA CYS A 61 -9.03 -16.86 6.71
C CYS A 61 -8.21 -15.59 6.44
N VAL A 62 -7.13 -15.44 7.18
CA VAL A 62 -6.32 -14.23 7.21
C VAL A 62 -4.84 -14.55 6.94
N PRO A 63 -4.03 -13.59 6.44
CA PRO A 63 -2.61 -13.83 6.19
C PRO A 63 -1.82 -14.21 7.45
N CYS A 64 -2.22 -13.71 8.61
CA CYS A 64 -1.67 -14.12 9.89
C CYS A 64 -2.71 -14.00 11.01
N ALA A 65 -2.62 -14.91 11.98
CA ALA A 65 -3.41 -14.88 13.21
C ALA A 65 -2.51 -14.80 14.45
N GLU A 66 -1.21 -15.08 14.28
CA GLU A 66 -0.18 -15.01 15.32
C GLU A 66 1.21 -14.90 14.67
N ASP A 67 2.22 -14.55 15.48
CA ASP A 67 3.56 -14.22 14.98
C ASP A 67 4.23 -15.39 14.23
N ARG A 68 3.95 -16.64 14.61
CA ARG A 68 4.55 -17.83 13.96
C ARG A 68 4.12 -18.02 12.50
N HIS A 69 3.04 -17.37 12.08
CA HIS A 69 2.59 -17.38 10.68
C HIS A 69 3.43 -16.43 9.80
N CYS A 70 4.13 -15.48 10.43
CA CYS A 70 4.97 -14.50 9.77
C CYS A 70 6.43 -14.99 9.75
N THR A 71 6.79 -15.72 8.69
CA THR A 71 8.12 -16.34 8.53
C THR A 71 8.98 -15.68 7.44
N SER A 72 8.46 -14.65 6.80
CA SER A 72 9.07 -13.99 5.66
C SER A 72 9.92 -12.78 6.09
N GLY A 73 11.24 -12.98 6.14
CA GLY A 73 12.22 -11.90 6.33
C GLY A 73 12.01 -11.12 7.63
N ASP A 74 12.07 -9.79 7.53
CA ASP A 74 11.99 -8.88 8.68
C ASP A 74 10.56 -8.71 9.23
N GLN A 75 9.53 -9.18 8.49
CA GLN A 75 8.14 -9.10 8.92
C GLN A 75 7.77 -10.36 9.71
N ASN A 76 8.14 -10.38 10.99
CA ASN A 76 8.01 -11.54 11.89
C ASN A 76 6.97 -11.36 13.00
N ARG A 77 6.12 -10.33 12.89
CA ARG A 77 5.04 -10.03 13.83
C ARG A 77 3.71 -10.00 13.11
N CYS A 78 2.69 -10.61 13.70
CA CYS A 78 1.33 -10.49 13.20
C CYS A 78 0.63 -9.30 13.87
N ASP A 79 0.22 -8.32 13.06
CA ASP A 79 -0.67 -7.26 13.50
C ASP A 79 -2.10 -7.77 13.55
N LEU A 80 -2.59 -8.11 14.75
CA LEU A 80 -3.91 -8.70 14.94
C LEU A 80 -5.09 -7.78 14.56
N VAL A 81 -4.85 -6.48 14.35
CA VAL A 81 -5.90 -5.54 13.90
C VAL A 81 -6.07 -5.60 12.39
N SER A 82 -4.97 -5.67 11.64
CA SER A 82 -4.99 -5.71 10.17
C SER A 82 -4.83 -7.13 9.60
N HIS A 83 -4.49 -8.10 10.45
CA HIS A 83 -4.07 -9.45 10.11
C HIS A 83 -2.96 -9.53 9.06
N ARG A 84 -2.02 -8.58 9.11
CA ARG A 84 -0.85 -8.53 8.22
C ARG A 84 0.43 -8.77 9.00
N CYS A 85 1.37 -9.44 8.35
CA CYS A 85 2.73 -9.53 8.86
C CYS A 85 3.41 -8.16 8.75
N VAL A 86 3.94 -7.72 9.88
CA VAL A 86 4.64 -6.46 10.06
C VAL A 86 5.96 -6.73 10.75
N GLU A 87 6.86 -5.76 10.73
CA GLU A 87 8.16 -5.84 11.41
C GLU A 87 8.00 -5.60 12.92
N CYS A 88 7.14 -4.65 13.30
CA CYS A 88 6.94 -4.29 14.69
C CYS A 88 5.48 -3.92 15.00
N ARG A 89 5.10 -4.10 16.28
CA ARG A 89 3.83 -3.60 16.85
C ARG A 89 4.10 -2.56 17.93
N ALA A 90 5.22 -2.67 18.62
CA ALA A 90 5.69 -1.74 19.62
C ALA A 90 7.21 -1.59 19.57
N ASN A 91 7.75 -0.57 20.23
CA ASN A 91 9.20 -0.32 20.26
C ASN A 91 10.02 -1.48 20.83
N ALA A 92 9.41 -2.33 21.69
CA ALA A 92 10.06 -3.51 22.24
C ALA A 92 10.27 -4.63 21.20
N ASP A 93 9.62 -4.55 20.03
CA ASP A 93 9.86 -5.50 18.93
C ASP A 93 11.12 -5.13 18.12
N CYS A 94 11.62 -3.89 18.24
CA CYS A 94 12.75 -3.37 17.47
C CYS A 94 14.08 -3.49 18.24
N GLU A 95 15.19 -3.25 17.55
CA GLU A 95 16.51 -3.17 18.19
C GLU A 95 16.56 -2.03 19.22
N PRO A 96 17.50 -2.08 20.19
CA PRO A 96 17.60 -1.06 21.21
C PRO A 96 17.61 0.35 20.65
N ASP A 97 18.35 0.65 19.58
CA ASP A 97 18.45 1.98 18.98
C ASP A 97 17.35 2.34 17.96
N GLU A 98 16.24 1.60 18.01
CA GLU A 98 15.13 1.77 17.09
C GLU A 98 13.80 1.96 17.82
N MET A 99 12.80 2.35 17.05
CA MET A 99 11.42 2.43 17.48
C MET A 99 10.49 1.97 16.37
N CYS A 100 9.29 1.57 16.76
CA CYS A 100 8.28 1.14 15.82
C CYS A 100 7.50 2.35 15.29
N ASP A 101 7.53 2.60 13.98
CA ASP A 101 6.68 3.62 13.38
C ASP A 101 5.22 3.10 13.34
N PRO A 102 4.26 3.77 14.00
CA PRO A 102 2.89 3.26 14.11
C PRO A 102 2.13 3.29 12.78
N THR A 103 2.60 4.07 11.80
CA THR A 103 1.97 4.23 10.49
C THR A 103 2.46 3.17 9.52
N THR A 104 3.78 2.99 9.44
CA THR A 104 4.39 2.05 8.49
C THR A 104 4.59 0.65 9.07
N ARG A 105 4.47 0.49 10.40
CA ARG A 105 4.71 -0.77 11.15
C ARG A 105 6.10 -1.36 10.88
N ARG A 106 7.08 -0.48 10.73
CA ARG A 106 8.50 -0.77 10.48
C ARG A 106 9.37 -0.20 11.59
N CYS A 107 10.48 -0.88 11.88
CA CYS A 107 11.47 -0.37 12.80
C CYS A 107 12.26 0.75 12.13
N ARG A 108 12.50 1.83 12.87
CA ARG A 108 13.21 3.02 12.40
C ARG A 108 14.22 3.46 13.45
N PRO A 109 15.39 3.99 13.03
CA PRO A 109 16.33 4.59 13.95
C PRO A 109 15.67 5.65 14.82
N ARG A 110 15.84 5.51 16.13
CA ARG A 110 15.41 6.53 17.09
C ARG A 110 16.44 7.65 17.14
N CYS A 111 15.99 8.84 17.45
CA CYS A 111 16.84 9.98 17.72
C CYS A 111 16.33 10.79 18.90
N GLY A 112 17.25 11.40 19.64
CA GLY A 112 16.94 12.08 20.90
C GLY A 112 16.68 11.13 22.08
N GLY A 113 16.42 11.71 23.26
CA GLY A 113 16.36 11.00 24.55
C GLY A 113 17.73 10.80 25.21
N ASP A 114 17.75 10.28 26.45
CA ASP A 114 18.98 10.08 27.25
C ASP A 114 19.94 9.03 26.67
N THR A 115 19.43 8.13 25.84
CA THR A 115 20.18 7.06 25.14
C THR A 115 20.32 7.33 23.64
N GLY A 116 20.07 8.57 23.19
CA GLY A 116 19.77 8.91 21.80
C GLY A 116 20.70 8.34 20.72
N GLY A 117 20.09 7.83 19.66
CA GLY A 117 20.74 7.46 18.41
C GLY A 117 21.03 8.68 17.52
N THR A 118 21.95 8.52 16.57
CA THR A 118 22.22 9.53 15.53
C THR A 118 21.52 9.15 14.24
N CYS A 119 20.93 10.16 13.61
CA CYS A 119 20.26 10.02 12.33
C CYS A 119 21.27 9.78 11.20
N THR A 120 20.93 8.88 10.28
CA THR A 120 21.78 8.54 9.14
C THR A 120 21.66 9.57 8.03
N THR A 121 22.53 9.50 7.04
CA THR A 121 22.46 10.37 5.86
C THR A 121 21.19 10.19 5.03
N GLU A 122 20.47 9.07 5.17
CA GLU A 122 19.19 8.85 4.46
C GLU A 122 17.97 9.38 5.23
N LEU A 123 18.13 9.61 6.54
CA LEU A 123 17.09 10.14 7.43
C LEU A 123 17.69 11.25 8.30
N PRO A 124 18.09 12.41 7.73
CA PRO A 124 19.08 13.29 8.38
C PRO A 124 18.55 14.05 9.59
N VAL A 125 17.22 14.19 9.70
CA VAL A 125 16.60 15.11 10.64
C VAL A 125 15.94 14.33 11.77
N CYS A 126 16.28 14.70 13.00
CA CYS A 126 15.56 14.18 14.15
C CYS A 126 14.25 14.94 14.35
N ASP A 127 13.11 14.26 14.17
CA ASP A 127 11.82 14.80 14.59
C ASP A 127 11.70 14.67 16.11
N GLY A 128 12.02 15.76 16.82
CA GLY A 128 11.99 15.78 18.29
C GLY A 128 10.61 15.55 18.92
N ALA A 129 9.51 15.74 18.17
CA ALA A 129 8.17 15.43 18.67
C ALA A 129 7.86 13.94 18.60
N ARG A 130 8.46 13.23 17.64
CA ARG A 130 8.27 11.79 17.42
C ARG A 130 9.42 10.94 17.96
N GLY A 131 10.57 11.56 18.25
CA GLY A 131 11.81 10.88 18.60
C GLY A 131 12.39 10.03 17.47
N ALA A 132 11.96 10.26 16.22
CA ALA A 132 12.28 9.41 15.08
C ALA A 132 13.09 10.19 14.03
N CYS A 133 14.04 9.51 13.39
CA CYS A 133 14.71 10.08 12.24
C CYS A 133 13.74 10.16 11.04
N ALA A 134 13.72 11.30 10.37
CA ALA A 134 12.88 11.59 9.23
C ALA A 134 13.66 12.40 8.19
N CYS A 135 13.15 12.39 6.97
CA CYS A 135 13.56 13.35 5.97
C CYS A 135 12.79 14.68 6.10
N THR A 136 13.40 15.74 5.57
CA THR A 136 12.75 16.98 5.12
C THR A 136 13.13 17.23 3.67
N GLU A 137 12.35 18.03 2.93
CA GLU A 137 12.69 18.42 1.54
C GLU A 137 14.13 18.98 1.47
N GLU A 138 14.47 19.95 2.33
CA GLU A 138 15.81 20.55 2.38
C GLU A 138 16.92 19.51 2.64
N SER A 139 16.63 18.49 3.46
CA SER A 139 17.62 17.45 3.76
C SER A 139 17.84 16.50 2.58
N CYS A 140 16.78 16.19 1.81
CA CYS A 140 16.87 15.32 0.65
C CYS A 140 17.43 16.05 -0.58
N GLU A 141 17.18 17.35 -0.74
CA GLU A 141 17.77 18.17 -1.82
C GLU A 141 19.32 18.10 -1.84
N ARG A 142 19.95 17.74 -0.72
CA ARG A 142 21.41 17.55 -0.61
C ARG A 142 21.89 16.17 -1.05
N ILE A 143 20.98 15.25 -1.34
CA ILE A 143 21.21 13.88 -1.77
C ILE A 143 20.85 13.78 -3.25
N SER A 144 21.86 13.83 -4.11
CA SER A 144 21.68 13.98 -5.57
C SER A 144 20.76 12.93 -6.21
N ASP A 145 20.81 11.68 -5.75
CA ASP A 145 20.06 10.58 -6.36
C ASP A 145 18.64 10.42 -5.77
N ARG A 146 18.35 11.06 -4.63
CA ARG A 146 17.06 10.95 -3.93
C ARG A 146 16.64 12.30 -3.36
N PRO A 147 16.27 13.26 -4.22
CA PRO A 147 16.07 14.65 -3.81
C PRO A 147 14.72 14.92 -3.14
N ARG A 148 13.83 13.93 -3.03
CA ARG A 148 12.47 14.14 -2.53
C ARG A 148 12.23 13.47 -1.19
N CYS A 149 11.50 14.12 -0.29
CA CYS A 149 11.11 13.51 0.97
C CYS A 149 9.71 12.88 0.87
N SER A 150 9.61 11.56 0.99
CA SER A 150 8.30 10.90 1.00
C SER A 150 7.60 11.11 2.36
N PRO A 151 6.42 11.75 2.42
CA PRO A 151 5.71 11.95 3.69
C PRO A 151 5.20 10.63 4.30
N THR A 152 4.99 9.61 3.46
CA THR A 152 4.51 8.29 3.86
C THR A 152 5.65 7.40 4.32
N LEU A 153 6.72 7.30 3.53
CA LEU A 153 7.87 6.44 3.86
C LEU A 153 8.83 7.10 4.84
N ARG A 154 8.77 8.43 4.96
CA ARG A 154 9.67 9.33 5.69
C ARG A 154 11.15 9.18 5.31
N LEU A 155 11.42 8.67 4.12
CA LEU A 155 12.74 8.46 3.54
C LEU A 155 12.93 9.40 2.35
N CYS A 156 14.19 9.73 2.07
CA CYS A 156 14.53 10.35 0.80
C CYS A 156 14.35 9.34 -0.33
N VAL A 157 13.59 9.73 -1.36
CA VAL A 157 13.24 8.95 -2.54
C VAL A 157 13.60 9.75 -3.79
N GLU A 158 13.69 9.05 -4.93
CA GLU A 158 14.00 9.67 -6.21
C GLU A 158 12.83 10.55 -6.69
N CYS A 159 11.60 10.05 -6.54
CA CYS A 159 10.39 10.69 -7.03
C CYS A 159 9.21 10.59 -6.06
N LEU A 160 8.30 11.56 -6.10
CA LEU A 160 6.97 11.50 -5.47
C LEU A 160 5.86 11.33 -6.51
N GLY A 161 6.14 11.69 -7.76
CA GLY A 161 5.28 11.44 -8.90
C GLY A 161 6.05 11.49 -10.21
N ALA A 162 5.36 11.20 -11.32
CA ALA A 162 5.97 11.14 -12.65
C ALA A 162 6.65 12.46 -13.09
N PHE A 163 6.27 13.61 -12.52
CA PHE A 163 6.89 14.90 -12.82
C PHE A 163 8.30 15.08 -12.22
N ASP A 164 8.70 14.21 -11.30
CA ASP A 164 10.05 14.20 -10.74
C ASP A 164 11.01 13.35 -11.60
N CYS A 165 10.47 12.62 -12.57
CA CYS A 165 11.20 11.69 -13.40
C CYS A 165 11.35 12.22 -14.82
N ASP A 166 12.54 12.04 -15.40
CA ASP A 166 12.89 12.54 -16.73
C ASP A 166 13.64 11.46 -17.54
N GLY A 167 13.84 11.73 -18.83
CA GLY A 167 14.66 10.88 -19.69
C GLY A 167 14.04 9.50 -19.96
N ASP A 168 14.85 8.45 -19.80
CA ASP A 168 14.48 7.06 -20.12
C ASP A 168 13.66 6.35 -19.03
N GLU A 169 13.37 7.04 -17.91
CA GLU A 169 12.66 6.50 -16.74
C GLU A 169 11.50 7.42 -16.30
N PRO A 170 10.50 7.69 -17.16
CA PRO A 170 9.52 8.77 -16.92
C PRO A 170 8.40 8.44 -15.93
N TYR A 171 8.42 7.27 -15.28
CA TYR A 171 7.36 6.85 -14.36
C TYR A 171 7.89 6.72 -12.95
N CYS A 172 7.14 7.22 -11.97
CA CYS A 172 7.48 7.02 -10.56
C CYS A 172 6.74 5.80 -10.01
N LEU A 173 7.48 4.82 -9.48
CA LEU A 173 6.94 3.65 -8.82
C LEU A 173 7.66 3.44 -7.48
N ASP A 174 6.89 3.41 -6.38
CA ASP A 174 7.40 3.18 -5.02
C ASP A 174 8.61 4.06 -4.61
N GLY A 175 8.69 5.28 -5.17
CA GLY A 175 9.75 6.24 -4.89
C GLY A 175 11.00 6.11 -5.77
N ALA A 176 10.98 5.26 -6.79
CA ALA A 176 12.03 5.13 -7.80
C ALA A 176 11.49 5.53 -9.18
N CYS A 177 12.32 6.19 -9.99
CA CYS A 177 12.00 6.42 -11.39
C CYS A 177 12.25 5.12 -12.17
N VAL A 178 11.29 4.73 -13.00
CA VAL A 178 11.33 3.49 -13.77
C VAL A 178 10.91 3.73 -15.21
N ARG A 179 11.40 2.89 -16.11
CA ARG A 179 11.08 2.99 -17.55
C ARG A 179 9.65 2.60 -17.87
N CYS A 180 9.05 1.68 -17.12
CA CYS A 180 7.68 1.24 -17.36
C CYS A 180 7.00 0.72 -16.10
N THR A 181 5.67 0.89 -16.06
CA THR A 181 4.81 0.25 -15.07
C THR A 181 3.76 -0.65 -15.73
N THR A 182 3.58 -0.53 -17.04
CA THR A 182 2.65 -1.33 -17.84
C THR A 182 3.25 -1.61 -19.23
N ASP A 183 2.76 -2.66 -19.89
CA ASP A 183 3.15 -3.03 -21.26
C ASP A 183 2.88 -1.90 -22.28
N ALA A 184 1.88 -1.06 -22.02
CA ALA A 184 1.55 0.06 -22.90
C ALA A 184 2.69 1.08 -23.04
N HIS A 185 3.58 1.16 -22.04
CA HIS A 185 4.73 2.07 -22.05
C HIS A 185 5.86 1.58 -22.95
N CYS A 186 5.87 0.29 -23.30
CA CYS A 186 6.97 -0.38 -23.99
C CYS A 186 6.65 -0.80 -25.43
N ALA A 187 5.43 -0.55 -25.92
CA ALA A 187 4.95 -1.08 -27.19
C ALA A 187 5.97 -0.84 -28.35
N PRO A 188 6.39 -1.89 -29.08
CA PRO A 188 5.82 -3.24 -29.15
C PRO A 188 6.33 -4.26 -28.10
N LYS A 189 7.28 -3.88 -27.25
CA LYS A 189 7.82 -4.71 -26.16
C LYS A 189 6.89 -4.74 -24.94
N ARG A 190 7.19 -5.58 -23.96
CA ARG A 190 6.48 -5.69 -22.69
C ARG A 190 7.30 -5.09 -21.55
N CYS A 191 6.61 -4.71 -20.49
CA CYS A 191 7.27 -4.27 -19.27
C CYS A 191 7.63 -5.50 -18.42
N ASP A 192 8.90 -5.67 -18.08
CA ASP A 192 9.31 -6.63 -17.05
C ASP A 192 8.79 -6.12 -15.69
N PRO A 193 7.88 -6.84 -14.99
CA PRO A 193 7.27 -6.36 -13.75
C PRO A 193 8.23 -6.36 -12.55
N VAL A 194 9.41 -6.96 -12.68
CA VAL A 194 10.44 -7.01 -11.63
C VAL A 194 11.52 -5.98 -11.89
N ARG A 195 11.96 -5.85 -13.15
CA ARG A 195 13.04 -4.92 -13.52
C ARG A 195 12.54 -3.54 -13.91
N HIS A 196 11.24 -3.41 -14.20
CA HIS A 196 10.61 -2.21 -14.74
C HIS A 196 11.32 -1.68 -15.99
N GLN A 197 11.80 -2.60 -16.83
CA GLN A 197 12.47 -2.34 -18.09
C GLN A 197 11.70 -2.95 -19.26
N CYS A 198 11.74 -2.29 -20.42
CA CYS A 198 11.14 -2.83 -21.63
C CYS A 198 11.97 -4.02 -22.15
N ALA A 199 11.36 -5.20 -22.15
CA ALA A 199 11.92 -6.46 -22.63
C ALA A 199 10.99 -7.07 -23.69
N ASP A 200 11.54 -7.89 -24.59
CA ASP A 200 10.79 -8.53 -25.68
C ASP A 200 9.78 -9.57 -25.17
#